data_AF-A0A194S959-F1
#
_entry.id   AF-A0A194S959-F1
#
_cell.length_a   1.000
_cell.length_b   1.000
_cell.length_c   1.000
_cell.angle_alpha   90.00
_cell.angle_beta   90.00
_cell.angle_gamma   90.00
#
_symmetry.space_group_name_H-M   'P 1'
#
loop_
_entity.id
_entity.type
_entity.pdbx_description
1 polymer ?
#
loop_
_entity_poly.entity_id
_entity_poly.type
_entity_poly.pdbx_seq_one_letter_code
_entity_poly.pdbx_strand_id
1 'polypeptide(L)'
;MSASSSSTSVEPCTVCDQPGTLCCGACKQARFCSARCQRKFWCVHKVLCGRDPDVLYLPPLSPDELDNLDRIKDAPVVQGLSTRTALTLTYLGIDWATFMTYVSSAAAAPPNDVGRNELIMFAQHHLFTARARGVLPSIGKGTVWYNFGHLAFGLVATCNAEDKKRKPPQWNPFEATVRLGDVLRRQLVTSAVWQAGPESRTQDVAILRTCTSRTVEAVERADIPLGAKSQLKATLEAILAWAS
;
A
#
# COMPACT_ATOMS: atom_id res chain seq x y z
N MET A 1 -34.81 -34.83 17.51
CA MET A 1 -34.08 -34.43 16.29
C MET A 1 -34.03 -32.92 16.26
N SER A 2 -32.96 -32.33 16.78
CA SER A 2 -32.77 -30.87 16.79
C SER A 2 -32.01 -30.48 15.53
N ALA A 3 -32.64 -29.69 14.65
CA ALA A 3 -32.00 -29.14 13.47
C ALA A 3 -31.03 -28.04 13.90
N SER A 4 -29.74 -28.26 13.72
CA SER A 4 -28.71 -27.22 13.84
C SER A 4 -28.81 -26.29 12.64
N SER A 5 -29.42 -25.14 12.83
CA SER A 5 -29.41 -24.02 11.88
C SER A 5 -27.99 -23.47 11.77
N SER A 6 -27.22 -23.94 10.79
CA SER A 6 -25.94 -23.33 10.43
C SER A 6 -26.19 -21.96 9.81
N SER A 7 -26.06 -20.88 10.59
CA SER A 7 -26.03 -19.52 10.07
C SER A 7 -24.75 -19.35 9.23
N THR A 8 -24.85 -19.50 7.92
CA THR A 8 -23.81 -19.09 6.98
C THR A 8 -23.59 -17.59 7.14
N SER A 9 -22.48 -17.22 7.79
CA SER A 9 -22.06 -15.83 7.89
C SER A 9 -21.77 -15.30 6.49
N VAL A 10 -22.47 -14.24 6.10
CA VAL A 10 -22.20 -13.55 4.83
C VAL A 10 -20.89 -12.78 4.99
N GLU A 11 -19.90 -13.07 4.16
CA GLU A 11 -18.62 -12.35 4.16
C GLU A 11 -18.83 -10.85 3.93
N PRO A 12 -18.10 -9.97 4.64
CA PRO A 12 -18.27 -8.53 4.54
C PRO A 12 -17.76 -7.99 3.19
N CYS A 13 -18.31 -6.86 2.77
CA CYS A 13 -17.83 -6.15 1.61
C CYS A 13 -16.40 -5.60 1.82
N THR A 14 -15.49 -5.93 0.89
CA THR A 14 -14.11 -5.40 0.83
C THR A 14 -14.09 -3.87 0.93
N VAL A 15 -15.10 -3.25 0.31
CA VAL A 15 -15.61 -1.88 0.42
C VAL A 15 -15.74 -1.30 1.83
N CYS A 16 -16.88 -1.65 2.43
CA CYS A 16 -17.55 -0.87 3.45
C CYS A 16 -18.22 -1.72 4.55
N ASP A 17 -17.88 -3.02 4.66
CA ASP A 17 -18.35 -3.99 5.67
C ASP A 17 -19.82 -4.37 5.61
N GLN A 18 -20.62 -3.70 4.78
CA GLN A 18 -21.96 -4.17 4.49
C GLN A 18 -21.92 -5.61 3.95
N PRO A 19 -22.93 -6.45 4.20
CA PRO A 19 -22.96 -7.83 3.73
C PRO A 19 -22.62 -7.95 2.23
N GLY A 20 -21.62 -8.77 1.91
CA GLY A 20 -21.09 -8.95 0.56
C GLY A 20 -21.98 -9.86 -0.29
N THR A 21 -23.08 -9.32 -0.82
CA THR A 21 -24.06 -10.04 -1.65
C THR A 21 -23.56 -10.37 -3.06
N LEU A 22 -22.51 -9.70 -3.53
CA LEU A 22 -21.88 -9.91 -4.83
C LEU A 22 -20.45 -10.42 -4.64
N CYS A 23 -19.96 -11.21 -5.60
CA CYS A 23 -18.55 -11.58 -5.67
C CYS A 23 -18.00 -11.35 -7.08
N CYS A 24 -16.68 -11.17 -7.19
CA CYS A 24 -16.02 -11.11 -8.48
C CYS A 24 -16.16 -12.47 -9.20
N GLY A 25 -16.77 -12.49 -10.39
CA GLY A 25 -16.99 -13.73 -11.15
C GLY A 25 -15.70 -14.48 -11.54
N ALA A 26 -14.58 -13.75 -11.68
CA ALA A 26 -13.29 -14.32 -12.06
C ALA A 26 -12.58 -15.00 -10.88
N CYS A 27 -12.28 -14.25 -9.81
CA CYS A 27 -11.51 -14.79 -8.68
C CYS A 27 -12.38 -15.41 -7.58
N LYS A 28 -13.66 -15.03 -7.49
CA LYS A 28 -14.62 -15.42 -6.42
C LYS A 28 -14.20 -15.06 -4.99
N GLN A 29 -13.06 -14.40 -4.78
CA GLN A 29 -12.53 -14.00 -3.48
C GLN A 29 -13.04 -12.62 -3.03
N ALA A 30 -13.02 -11.62 -3.93
CA ALA A 30 -13.44 -10.26 -3.57
C ALA A 30 -14.97 -10.18 -3.47
N ARG A 31 -15.47 -9.68 -2.33
CA ARG A 31 -16.90 -9.53 -2.02
C ARG A 31 -17.32 -8.07 -2.01
N PHE A 32 -18.48 -7.79 -2.59
CA PHE A 32 -19.04 -6.45 -2.68
C PHE A 32 -20.50 -6.44 -2.28
N CYS A 33 -20.94 -5.41 -1.55
CA CYS A 33 -22.37 -5.23 -1.25
C CYS A 33 -23.16 -4.67 -2.45
N SER A 34 -22.47 -4.10 -3.45
CA SER A 34 -23.06 -3.45 -4.61
C SER A 34 -22.06 -3.27 -5.75
N ALA A 35 -22.56 -3.09 -6.97
CA ALA A 35 -21.75 -2.74 -8.13
C ALA A 35 -20.96 -1.43 -7.94
N ARG A 36 -21.46 -0.51 -7.11
CA ARG A 36 -20.76 0.73 -6.74
C ARG A 36 -19.44 0.44 -6.03
N CYS A 37 -19.46 -0.38 -4.98
CA CYS A 37 -18.25 -0.74 -4.24
C CYS A 37 -17.26 -1.50 -5.13
N GLN A 38 -17.78 -2.36 -6.01
CA GLN A 38 -16.96 -3.04 -7.01
C GLN A 38 -16.27 -2.04 -7.95
N ARG A 39 -16.99 -1.06 -8.51
CA ARG A 39 -16.41 -0.03 -9.40
C ARG A 39 -15.35 0.82 -8.71
N LYS A 40 -15.60 1.28 -7.47
CA LYS A 40 -14.63 2.07 -6.70
C LYS A 40 -13.31 1.31 -6.51
N PHE A 41 -13.37 0.01 -6.22
CA PHE A 41 -12.17 -0.81 -6.02
C PHE A 41 -11.60 -1.40 -7.31
N TRP A 42 -12.30 -1.32 -8.45
CA TRP A 42 -11.95 -2.03 -9.68
C TRP A 42 -10.55 -1.67 -10.20
N CYS A 43 -10.15 -0.40 -10.10
CA CYS A 43 -8.84 0.08 -10.55
C CYS A 43 -7.67 -0.65 -9.87
N VAL A 44 -7.85 -1.08 -8.62
CA VAL A 44 -6.91 -1.90 -7.87
C VAL A 44 -7.18 -3.38 -8.10
N HIS A 45 -8.45 -3.80 -7.94
CA HIS A 45 -8.83 -5.20 -7.99
C HIS A 45 -8.41 -5.86 -9.31
N LYS A 46 -8.51 -5.18 -10.45
CA LYS A 46 -8.09 -5.73 -11.75
C LYS A 46 -6.63 -6.20 -11.76
N VAL A 47 -5.76 -5.57 -10.97
CA VAL A 47 -4.34 -5.93 -10.87
C VAL A 47 -4.14 -7.13 -9.93
N LEU A 48 -4.97 -7.23 -8.90
CA LEU A 48 -4.92 -8.28 -7.87
C LEU A 48 -5.78 -9.51 -8.20
N CYS A 49 -6.66 -9.41 -9.19
CA CYS A 49 -7.67 -10.43 -9.48
C CYS A 49 -7.00 -11.76 -9.85
N GLY A 50 -7.35 -12.82 -9.11
CA GLY A 50 -6.79 -14.16 -9.35
C GLY A 50 -5.38 -14.38 -8.80
N ARG A 51 -4.79 -13.39 -8.12
CA ARG A 51 -3.53 -13.56 -7.39
C ARG A 51 -3.79 -14.15 -6.01
N ASP A 52 -2.71 -14.64 -5.40
CA ASP A 52 -2.70 -15.08 -4.02
C ASP A 52 -3.08 -13.90 -3.09
N PRO A 53 -4.17 -14.01 -2.29
CA PRO A 53 -4.57 -12.95 -1.38
C PRO A 53 -3.53 -12.70 -0.28
N ASP A 54 -2.69 -13.68 0.07
CA ASP A 54 -1.69 -13.61 1.14
C ASP A 54 -0.36 -12.98 0.69
N VAL A 55 -0.22 -12.73 -0.62
CA VAL A 55 0.91 -11.98 -1.19
C VAL A 55 0.45 -10.58 -1.63
N LEU A 56 1.03 -9.53 -1.05
CA LEU A 56 0.84 -8.18 -1.57
C LEU A 56 1.46 -8.11 -2.97
N TYR A 57 0.78 -7.48 -3.93
CA TYR A 57 1.32 -7.27 -5.27
C TYR A 57 1.17 -5.81 -5.66
N LEU A 58 2.27 -5.18 -6.07
CA LEU A 58 2.26 -3.87 -6.72
C LEU A 58 2.53 -4.04 -8.22
N PRO A 59 1.76 -3.35 -9.09
CA PRO A 59 2.07 -3.34 -10.51
C PRO A 59 3.43 -2.69 -10.75
N PRO A 60 4.12 -3.03 -11.86
CA PRO A 60 5.31 -2.32 -12.28
C PRO A 60 5.05 -0.82 -12.40
N LEU A 61 6.11 -0.04 -12.27
CA LEU A 61 6.05 1.38 -12.58
C LEU A 61 5.71 1.59 -14.06
N SER A 62 4.90 2.59 -14.32
CA SER A 62 4.61 3.03 -15.68
C SER A 62 5.85 3.61 -16.36
N PRO A 63 5.91 3.63 -17.72
CA PRO A 63 7.00 4.29 -18.44
C PRO A 63 7.27 5.72 -17.97
N ASP A 64 6.21 6.52 -17.76
CA ASP A 64 6.33 7.89 -17.25
C ASP A 64 6.95 7.96 -15.84
N GLU A 65 6.64 7.00 -14.97
CA GLU A 65 7.24 6.91 -13.63
C GLU A 65 8.73 6.52 -13.71
N LEU A 66 9.09 5.59 -14.61
CA LEU A 66 10.47 5.18 -14.85
C LEU A 66 11.32 6.33 -15.39
N ASP A 67 10.80 7.06 -16.38
CA ASP A 67 11.48 8.23 -16.96
C ASP A 67 11.68 9.33 -15.92
N ASN A 68 10.65 9.59 -15.10
CA ASN A 68 10.75 10.57 -14.03
C ASN A 68 11.73 10.14 -12.94
N LEU A 69 11.80 8.84 -12.60
CA LEU A 69 12.79 8.30 -11.67
C LEU A 69 14.20 8.51 -12.19
N ASP A 70 14.44 8.21 -13.47
CA ASP A 70 15.76 8.38 -14.07
C ASP A 70 16.22 9.85 -14.08
N ARG A 71 15.29 10.79 -14.31
CA ARG A 71 15.56 12.23 -14.23
C ARG A 71 15.96 12.69 -12.82
N ILE A 72 15.39 12.12 -11.76
CA ILE A 72 15.64 12.56 -10.38
C ILE A 72 16.67 11.71 -9.64
N LYS A 73 17.23 10.66 -10.26
CA LYS A 73 18.03 9.64 -9.55
C LYS A 73 19.22 10.20 -8.77
N ASP A 74 19.77 11.32 -9.22
CA ASP A 74 20.92 12.02 -8.65
C ASP A 74 20.54 13.30 -7.88
N ALA A 75 19.27 13.72 -7.91
CA ALA A 75 18.81 14.90 -7.18
C ALA A 75 18.60 14.59 -5.68
N PRO A 76 18.94 15.48 -4.74
CA PRO A 76 18.82 15.23 -3.29
C PRO A 76 17.36 15.37 -2.81
N VAL A 77 16.54 14.36 -3.08
CA VAL A 77 15.08 14.43 -2.88
C VAL A 77 14.62 14.04 -1.49
N VAL A 78 15.24 13.05 -0.83
CA VAL A 78 14.76 12.51 0.45
C VAL A 78 15.86 12.68 1.48
N GLN A 79 15.60 13.47 2.51
CA GLN A 79 16.57 13.76 3.59
C GLN A 79 17.94 14.26 3.08
N GLY A 80 17.97 14.93 1.92
CA GLY A 80 19.21 15.40 1.29
C GLY A 80 19.98 14.33 0.51
N LEU A 81 19.50 13.09 0.51
CA LEU A 81 20.07 11.99 -0.28
C LEU A 81 19.39 11.91 -1.65
N SER A 82 20.16 11.53 -2.66
CA SER A 82 19.62 11.13 -3.95
C SER A 82 18.98 9.75 -3.90
N THR A 83 18.10 9.45 -4.86
CA THR A 83 17.49 8.12 -4.97
C THR A 83 18.56 7.05 -5.10
N ARG A 84 19.59 7.27 -5.92
CA ARG A 84 20.72 6.35 -6.09
C ARG A 84 21.48 6.14 -4.78
N THR A 85 21.83 7.20 -4.06
CA THR A 85 22.54 7.09 -2.78
C THR A 85 21.70 6.39 -1.72
N ALA A 86 20.40 6.71 -1.64
CA ALA A 86 19.48 6.08 -0.69
C ALA A 86 19.32 4.58 -0.97
N LEU A 87 19.27 4.15 -2.23
CA LEU A 87 19.26 2.73 -2.62
C LEU A 87 20.51 2.00 -2.12
N THR A 88 21.70 2.54 -2.41
CA THR A 88 22.96 1.93 -1.99
C THR A 88 23.04 1.75 -0.47
N LEU A 89 22.60 2.77 0.29
CA LEU A 89 22.67 2.76 1.75
C LEU A 89 21.61 1.87 2.41
N THR A 90 20.45 1.71 1.79
CA THR A 90 19.27 1.10 2.44
C THR A 90 19.02 -0.33 1.97
N TYR A 91 19.27 -0.64 0.70
CA TYR A 91 18.87 -1.89 0.06
C TYR A 91 20.07 -2.74 -0.38
N LEU A 92 20.99 -2.99 0.55
CA LEU A 92 22.09 -3.94 0.38
C LEU A 92 22.99 -3.68 -0.85
N GLY A 93 23.13 -2.41 -1.26
CA GLY A 93 24.04 -2.04 -2.36
C GLY A 93 23.56 -2.40 -3.76
N ILE A 94 22.25 -2.58 -3.99
CA ILE A 94 21.73 -2.73 -5.36
C ILE A 94 22.10 -1.52 -6.21
N ASP A 95 22.60 -1.77 -7.42
CA ASP A 95 22.90 -0.70 -8.37
C ASP A 95 21.63 -0.17 -9.06
N TRP A 96 21.77 0.96 -9.75
CA TRP A 96 20.64 1.61 -10.42
C TRP A 96 20.01 0.75 -11.53
N ALA A 97 20.82 0.03 -12.31
CA ALA A 97 20.31 -0.77 -13.42
C ALA A 97 19.49 -1.97 -12.91
N THR A 98 19.96 -2.61 -11.85
CA THR A 98 19.28 -3.69 -11.14
C THR A 98 17.98 -3.19 -10.52
N PHE A 99 18.03 -2.04 -9.84
CA PHE A 99 16.83 -1.39 -9.31
C PHE A 99 15.77 -1.12 -10.40
N MET A 100 16.17 -0.50 -11.51
CA MET A 100 15.27 -0.21 -12.63
C MET A 100 14.66 -1.48 -13.24
N THR A 101 15.44 -2.57 -13.31
CA THR A 101 14.95 -3.89 -13.74
C THR A 101 13.85 -4.41 -12.82
N TYR A 102 14.03 -4.30 -11.49
CA TYR A 102 13.03 -4.78 -10.53
C TYR A 102 11.74 -3.98 -10.54
N VAL A 103 11.81 -2.65 -10.59
CA VAL A 103 10.61 -1.81 -10.54
C VAL A 103 9.84 -1.75 -11.86
N SER A 104 10.46 -2.15 -12.99
CA SER A 104 9.81 -2.26 -14.30
C SER A 104 9.29 -3.68 -14.63
N SER A 105 9.79 -4.71 -13.95
CA SER A 105 9.36 -6.10 -14.19
C SER A 105 7.96 -6.37 -13.63
N ALA A 106 7.12 -7.09 -14.39
CA ALA A 106 5.84 -7.66 -13.91
C ALA A 106 6.01 -8.98 -13.16
N ALA A 107 7.13 -9.67 -13.37
CA ALA A 107 7.48 -10.92 -12.71
C ALA A 107 8.24 -10.66 -11.40
N ALA A 108 8.11 -11.60 -10.48
CA ALA A 108 8.97 -11.72 -9.30
C ALA A 108 10.41 -11.91 -9.78
N ALA A 109 11.17 -10.82 -9.91
CA ALA A 109 12.61 -10.93 -10.02
C ALA A 109 13.18 -11.26 -8.62
N PRO A 110 14.33 -11.95 -8.51
CA PRO A 110 15.01 -12.14 -7.24
C PRO A 110 15.20 -10.79 -6.50
N PRO A 111 15.14 -10.73 -5.15
CA PRO A 111 15.15 -11.87 -4.23
C PRO A 111 13.77 -12.48 -3.91
N ASN A 112 12.64 -11.80 -4.21
CA ASN A 112 11.26 -12.30 -4.13
C ASN A 112 10.26 -11.15 -4.41
N ASP A 113 8.96 -11.47 -4.51
CA ASP A 113 7.89 -10.46 -4.68
C ASP A 113 7.87 -9.39 -3.58
N VAL A 114 8.22 -9.75 -2.35
CA VAL A 114 8.24 -8.82 -1.21
C VAL A 114 9.29 -7.73 -1.42
N GLY A 115 10.53 -8.12 -1.78
CA GLY A 115 11.60 -7.17 -2.05
C GLY A 115 11.30 -6.27 -3.24
N ARG A 116 10.73 -6.83 -4.32
CA ARG A 116 10.29 -6.05 -5.49
C ARG A 116 9.25 -5.00 -5.09
N ASN A 117 8.23 -5.38 -4.33
CA ASN A 117 7.18 -4.46 -3.91
C ASN A 117 7.72 -3.30 -3.06
N GLU A 118 8.65 -3.59 -2.16
CA GLU A 118 9.26 -2.55 -1.33
C GLU A 118 10.07 -1.56 -2.17
N LEU A 119 10.79 -2.03 -3.20
CA LEU A 119 11.48 -1.15 -4.15
C LEU A 119 10.52 -0.28 -4.97
N ILE A 120 9.34 -0.80 -5.33
CA ILE A 120 8.29 -0.01 -6.00
C ILE A 120 7.74 1.06 -5.06
N MET A 121 7.45 0.72 -3.80
CA MET A 121 7.01 1.69 -2.78
C MET A 121 8.06 2.79 -2.56
N PHE A 122 9.33 2.40 -2.46
CA PHE A 122 10.47 3.30 -2.37
C PHE A 122 10.54 4.26 -3.56
N ALA A 123 10.45 3.73 -4.78
CA ALA A 123 10.39 4.54 -6.01
C ALA A 123 9.25 5.57 -5.97
N GLN A 124 8.04 5.13 -5.65
CA GLN A 124 6.85 5.99 -5.60
C GLN A 124 6.98 7.06 -4.52
N HIS A 125 7.59 6.74 -3.37
CA HIS A 125 7.90 7.71 -2.32
C HIS A 125 8.88 8.79 -2.79
N HIS A 126 9.94 8.42 -3.52
CA HIS A 126 10.90 9.37 -4.08
C HIS A 126 10.27 10.27 -5.14
N LEU A 127 9.47 9.71 -6.05
CA LEU A 127 8.71 10.49 -7.03
C LEU A 127 7.75 11.48 -6.36
N PHE A 128 7.05 11.03 -5.31
CA PHE A 128 6.18 11.89 -4.51
C PHE A 128 6.94 13.05 -3.88
N THR A 129 8.05 12.74 -3.24
CA THR A 129 8.87 13.76 -2.58
C THR A 129 9.45 14.75 -3.59
N ALA A 130 9.87 14.29 -4.78
CA ALA A 130 10.36 15.16 -5.85
C ALA A 130 9.32 16.16 -6.33
N ARG A 131 8.07 15.71 -6.49
CA ARG A 131 6.96 16.58 -6.88
C ARG A 131 6.61 17.56 -5.76
N ALA A 132 6.53 17.09 -4.52
CA ALA A 132 6.27 17.95 -3.36
C ALA A 132 7.32 19.06 -3.18
N ARG A 133 8.56 18.81 -3.64
CA ARG A 133 9.67 19.79 -3.63
C ARG A 133 9.79 20.60 -4.93
N GLY A 134 8.92 20.41 -5.91
CA GLY A 134 8.98 21.10 -7.20
C GLY A 134 10.13 20.69 -8.12
N VAL A 135 10.82 19.57 -7.83
CA VAL A 135 11.90 19.04 -8.68
C VAL A 135 11.33 18.39 -9.95
N LEU A 136 10.16 17.75 -9.82
CA LEU A 136 9.39 17.26 -10.95
C LEU A 136 8.13 18.10 -11.14
N PRO A 137 7.64 18.26 -12.38
CA PRO A 137 6.37 18.91 -12.61
C PRO A 137 5.24 18.15 -11.93
N SER A 138 4.22 18.89 -11.50
CA SER A 138 2.97 18.30 -11.08
C SER A 138 2.35 17.61 -12.30
N ILE A 139 2.29 16.28 -12.28
CA ILE A 139 1.35 15.57 -13.15
C ILE A 139 -0.04 15.66 -12.51
N GLY A 140 -1.09 15.43 -13.30
CA GLY A 140 -2.46 15.41 -12.78
C GLY A 140 -2.66 14.42 -11.63
N LYS A 141 -3.92 14.15 -11.26
CA LYS A 141 -4.23 13.21 -10.16
C LYS A 141 -3.47 11.89 -10.37
N GLY A 142 -2.47 11.62 -9.53
CA GLY A 142 -1.65 10.41 -9.62
C GLY A 142 -2.51 9.14 -9.58
N THR A 143 -1.95 8.01 -10.00
CA THR A 143 -2.69 6.74 -9.95
C THR A 143 -2.92 6.29 -8.49
N VAL A 144 -3.87 5.39 -8.27
CA VAL A 144 -4.06 4.79 -6.93
C VAL A 144 -2.76 4.17 -6.42
N TRP A 145 -2.04 3.47 -7.30
CA TRP A 145 -0.79 2.78 -6.97
C TRP A 145 0.30 3.76 -6.58
N TYR A 146 0.41 4.88 -7.29
CA TYR A 146 1.36 5.94 -6.97
C TYR A 146 1.12 6.52 -5.56
N ASN A 147 -0.13 6.88 -5.24
CA ASN A 147 -0.48 7.42 -3.93
C ASN A 147 -0.31 6.37 -2.82
N PHE A 148 -0.74 5.13 -3.10
CA PHE A 148 -0.59 4.01 -2.19
C PHE A 148 0.88 3.74 -1.88
N GLY A 149 1.77 3.68 -2.88
CA GLY A 149 3.18 3.37 -2.68
C GLY A 149 3.90 4.36 -1.79
N HIS A 150 3.63 5.66 -1.95
CA HIS A 150 4.18 6.69 -1.07
C HIS A 150 3.75 6.49 0.40
N LEU A 151 2.46 6.23 0.63
CA LEU A 151 1.93 6.01 1.98
C LEU A 151 2.44 4.69 2.58
N ALA A 152 2.40 3.61 1.80
CA ALA A 152 2.88 2.29 2.17
C ALA A 152 4.36 2.30 2.56
N PHE A 153 5.19 3.02 1.80
CA PHE A 153 6.61 3.19 2.14
C PHE A 153 6.78 3.83 3.52
N GLY A 154 6.00 4.87 3.85
CA GLY A 154 6.03 5.50 5.18
C GLY A 154 5.70 4.51 6.31
N LEU A 155 4.73 3.62 6.09
CA LEU A 155 4.35 2.59 7.07
C LEU A 155 5.49 1.57 7.28
N VAL A 156 6.05 1.06 6.18
CA VAL A 156 7.16 0.09 6.18
C VAL A 156 8.42 0.71 6.80
N ALA A 157 8.79 1.93 6.39
CA ALA A 157 9.95 2.65 6.90
C ALA A 157 9.87 2.91 8.41
N THR A 158 8.67 3.22 8.92
CA THR A 158 8.44 3.40 10.37
C THR A 158 8.72 2.11 11.14
N CYS A 159 8.26 0.96 10.63
CA CYS A 159 8.54 -0.34 11.25
C CYS A 159 10.03 -0.69 11.18
N ASN A 160 10.63 -0.54 10.00
CA ASN A 160 12.05 -0.81 9.79
C ASN A 160 12.96 0.04 10.68
N ALA A 161 12.62 1.32 10.91
CA ALA A 161 13.36 2.19 11.81
C ALA A 161 13.35 1.69 13.27
N GLU A 162 12.23 1.12 13.72
CA GLU A 162 12.11 0.55 15.07
C GLU A 162 12.80 -0.81 15.20
N ASP A 163 12.72 -1.68 14.19
CA ASP A 163 13.41 -2.97 14.21
C ASP A 163 14.95 -2.80 14.19
N LYS A 164 15.44 -1.82 13.41
CA LYS A 164 16.87 -1.49 13.37
C LYS A 164 17.43 -1.09 14.74
N LYS A 165 16.62 -0.48 15.61
CA LYS A 165 16.99 -0.16 17.00
C LYS A 165 17.12 -1.41 17.88
N ARG A 166 16.43 -2.51 17.52
CA ARG A 166 16.31 -3.72 18.35
C ARG A 166 17.29 -4.84 17.97
N LYS A 167 17.61 -5.02 16.69
CA LYS A 167 18.35 -6.23 16.20
C LYS A 167 19.40 -5.93 15.11
N PRO A 168 20.55 -5.29 15.42
CA PRO A 168 21.47 -4.78 14.40
C PRO A 168 22.17 -5.80 13.46
N PRO A 169 22.55 -7.04 13.84
CA PRO A 169 23.24 -7.92 12.89
C PRO A 169 22.31 -8.84 12.07
N GLN A 170 21.02 -8.96 12.42
CA GLN A 170 20.07 -9.89 11.76
C GLN A 170 18.86 -9.17 11.14
N TRP A 171 18.92 -7.84 11.00
CA TRP A 171 17.81 -7.08 10.46
C TRP A 171 17.59 -7.38 8.97
N ASN A 172 16.39 -7.86 8.64
CA ASN A 172 15.93 -8.03 7.27
C ASN A 172 14.95 -6.88 6.92
N PRO A 173 15.30 -5.97 5.98
CA PRO A 173 14.43 -4.85 5.62
C PRO A 173 13.06 -5.27 5.09
N PHE A 174 12.96 -6.47 4.50
CA PHE A 174 11.74 -6.96 3.85
C PHE A 174 10.74 -7.58 4.84
N GLU A 175 11.16 -7.87 6.07
CA GLU A 175 10.31 -8.53 7.08
C GLU A 175 9.17 -7.61 7.55
N ALA A 176 9.37 -6.29 7.55
CA ALA A 176 8.32 -5.33 7.87
C ALA A 176 7.15 -5.40 6.88
N THR A 177 7.44 -5.53 5.58
CA THR A 177 6.41 -5.63 4.53
C THR A 177 5.52 -6.87 4.74
N VAL A 178 6.10 -7.99 5.14
CA VAL A 178 5.36 -9.23 5.46
C VAL A 178 4.46 -9.02 6.68
N ARG A 179 5.01 -8.51 7.79
CA ARG A 179 4.27 -8.29 9.05
C ARG A 179 3.17 -7.23 8.91
N LEU A 180 3.31 -6.32 7.95
CA LEU A 180 2.31 -5.30 7.61
C LEU A 180 1.30 -5.73 6.52
N GLY A 181 1.31 -6.97 6.04
CA GLY A 181 0.49 -7.40 4.90
C GLY A 181 -1.00 -7.01 4.98
N ASP A 182 -1.69 -7.30 6.10
CA ASP A 182 -3.10 -6.89 6.31
C ASP A 182 -3.26 -5.36 6.33
N VAL A 183 -2.35 -4.66 7.01
CA VAL A 183 -2.34 -3.19 7.08
C VAL A 183 -2.22 -2.58 5.69
N LEU A 184 -1.28 -3.05 4.88
CA LEU A 184 -1.02 -2.55 3.52
C LEU A 184 -2.21 -2.81 2.59
N ARG A 185 -2.86 -3.98 2.68
CA ARG A 185 -4.07 -4.26 1.89
C ARG A 185 -5.22 -3.34 2.25
N ARG A 186 -5.44 -3.07 3.55
CA ARG A 186 -6.49 -2.14 4.00
C ARG A 186 -6.18 -0.71 3.55
N GLN A 187 -4.91 -0.29 3.65
CA GLN A 187 -4.47 1.01 3.16
C GLN A 187 -4.67 1.16 1.64
N LEU A 188 -4.50 0.09 0.88
CA LEU A 188 -4.76 0.06 -0.56
C LEU A 188 -6.24 0.26 -0.87
N VAL A 189 -7.14 -0.35 -0.10
CA VAL A 189 -8.59 -0.09 -0.20
C VAL A 189 -8.90 1.37 0.07
N THR A 190 -8.38 1.94 1.16
CA THR A 190 -8.55 3.38 1.49
C THR A 190 -8.08 4.27 0.34
N SER A 191 -6.91 3.97 -0.23
CA SER A 191 -6.34 4.73 -1.36
C SER A 191 -7.23 4.65 -2.62
N ALA A 192 -7.83 3.48 -2.89
CA ALA A 192 -8.75 3.30 -4.01
C ALA A 192 -10.05 4.10 -3.82
N VAL A 193 -10.63 4.06 -2.62
CA VAL A 193 -11.85 4.83 -2.29
C VAL A 193 -11.58 6.32 -2.42
N TRP A 194 -10.46 6.79 -1.88
CA TRP A 194 -10.07 8.20 -1.96
C TRP A 194 -9.93 8.68 -3.41
N GLN A 195 -9.23 7.91 -4.25
CA GLN A 195 -8.98 8.27 -5.64
C GLN A 195 -10.24 8.23 -6.51
N ALA A 196 -11.15 7.29 -6.26
CA ALA A 196 -12.41 7.19 -7.00
C ALA A 196 -13.23 8.50 -6.92
N GLY A 197 -12.94 9.33 -5.93
CA GLY A 197 -13.59 10.61 -5.72
C GLY A 197 -15.02 10.44 -5.18
N PRO A 198 -15.61 11.57 -4.73
CA PRO A 198 -16.95 11.52 -4.19
C PRO A 198 -17.98 11.29 -5.30
N GLU A 199 -18.76 10.22 -5.20
CA GLU A 199 -20.09 10.16 -5.85
C GLU A 199 -21.10 10.90 -4.95
N SER A 200 -20.91 10.82 -3.64
CA SER A 200 -21.62 11.58 -2.61
C SER A 200 -20.69 11.84 -1.43
N ARG A 201 -20.47 13.12 -1.09
CA ARG A 201 -19.50 13.54 -0.06
C ARG A 201 -19.72 12.82 1.27
N THR A 202 -20.96 12.67 1.72
CA THR A 202 -21.28 12.05 3.01
C THR A 202 -21.06 10.54 3.02
N GLN A 203 -21.46 9.84 1.95
CA GLN A 203 -21.32 8.37 1.89
C GLN A 203 -19.86 7.96 1.72
N ASP A 204 -19.08 8.71 0.95
CA ASP A 204 -17.66 8.41 0.75
C ASP A 204 -16.82 8.71 1.99
N VAL A 205 -17.16 9.74 2.78
CA VAL A 205 -16.56 9.97 4.10
C VAL A 205 -16.84 8.81 5.06
N ALA A 206 -18.07 8.28 5.08
CA ALA A 206 -18.40 7.12 5.91
C ALA A 206 -17.59 5.87 5.50
N ILE A 207 -17.46 5.60 4.20
CA ILE A 207 -16.64 4.49 3.69
C ILE A 207 -15.18 4.69 4.09
N LEU A 208 -14.61 5.87 3.86
CA LEU A 208 -13.24 6.18 4.25
C LEU A 208 -13.01 5.99 5.75
N ARG A 209 -13.95 6.41 6.60
CA ARG A 209 -13.89 6.20 8.04
C ARG A 209 -13.86 4.71 8.38
N THR A 210 -14.72 3.91 7.76
CA THR A 210 -14.70 2.44 7.92
C THR A 210 -13.35 1.84 7.48
N CYS A 211 -12.83 2.22 6.30
CA CYS A 211 -11.55 1.71 5.81
C CYS A 211 -10.38 2.09 6.72
N THR A 212 -10.34 3.33 7.21
CA THR A 212 -9.28 3.79 8.12
C THR A 212 -9.38 3.13 9.49
N SER A 213 -10.59 2.97 10.06
CA SER A 213 -10.80 2.23 11.31
C SER A 213 -10.29 0.79 11.21
N ARG A 214 -10.61 0.11 10.10
CA ARG A 214 -10.05 -1.23 9.81
C ARG A 214 -8.54 -1.23 9.77
N THR A 215 -7.93 -0.21 9.19
CA THR A 215 -6.48 -0.11 9.09
C THR A 215 -5.86 0.02 10.48
N VAL A 216 -6.47 0.82 11.38
CA VAL A 216 -6.07 0.91 12.79
C VAL A 216 -6.15 -0.45 13.49
N GLU A 217 -7.27 -1.17 13.36
CA GLU A 217 -7.40 -2.50 13.95
C GLU A 217 -6.36 -3.51 13.42
N ALA A 218 -6.00 -3.41 12.14
CA ALA A 218 -4.95 -4.24 11.56
C ALA A 218 -3.57 -3.88 12.11
N VAL A 219 -3.29 -2.60 12.33
CA VAL A 219 -2.06 -2.15 13.00
C VAL A 219 -2.00 -2.72 14.43
N GLU A 220 -3.12 -2.74 15.15
CA GLU A 220 -3.19 -3.29 16.51
C GLU A 220 -2.90 -4.81 16.54
N ARG A 221 -3.38 -5.55 15.54
CA ARG A 221 -3.12 -7.00 15.43
C ARG A 221 -1.75 -7.34 14.84
N ALA A 222 -1.13 -6.41 14.11
CA ALA A 222 0.14 -6.66 13.44
C ALA A 222 1.26 -6.97 14.46
N ASP A 223 2.09 -7.95 14.11
CA ASP A 223 3.29 -8.30 14.85
C ASP A 223 4.43 -7.34 14.48
N ILE A 224 4.32 -6.09 14.94
CA ILE A 224 5.30 -5.02 14.67
C ILE A 224 5.78 -4.40 15.98
N PRO A 225 6.95 -3.71 16.00
CA PRO A 225 7.43 -3.03 17.19
C PRO A 225 6.40 -2.09 17.81
N LEU A 226 6.32 -2.08 19.15
CA LEU A 226 5.36 -1.23 19.88
C LEU A 226 5.49 0.26 19.53
N GLY A 227 6.73 0.76 19.35
CA GLY A 227 6.96 2.14 18.92
C GLY A 227 6.33 2.44 17.56
N ALA A 228 6.49 1.52 16.60
CA ALA A 228 5.90 1.62 15.28
C ALA A 228 4.37 1.55 15.37
N LYS A 229 3.83 0.59 16.13
CA LYS A 229 2.38 0.44 16.36
C LYS A 229 1.75 1.74 16.86
N SER A 230 2.34 2.35 17.89
CA SER A 230 1.86 3.64 18.44
C SER A 230 1.91 4.77 17.41
N GLN A 231 3.01 4.89 16.66
CA GLN A 231 3.17 5.96 15.66
C GLN A 231 2.20 5.80 14.48
N LEU A 232 2.04 4.57 13.97
CA LEU A 232 1.12 4.26 12.88
C LEU A 232 -0.32 4.51 13.28
N LYS A 233 -0.71 4.07 14.49
CA LYS A 233 -2.04 4.31 15.04
C LYS A 233 -2.33 5.81 15.17
N ALA A 234 -1.44 6.57 15.80
CA ALA A 234 -1.62 8.01 15.96
C ALA A 234 -1.79 8.73 14.60
N THR A 235 -1.03 8.30 13.59
CA THR A 235 -1.15 8.85 12.22
C THR A 235 -2.52 8.56 11.60
N LEU A 236 -3.01 7.33 11.73
CA LEU A 236 -4.32 6.92 11.19
C LEU A 236 -5.49 7.56 11.95
N GLU A 237 -5.38 7.73 13.27
CA GLU A 237 -6.36 8.42 14.10
C GLU A 237 -6.45 9.91 13.77
N ALA A 238 -5.32 10.56 13.46
CA ALA A 238 -5.32 11.94 12.97
C ALA A 238 -6.07 12.07 11.63
N ILE A 239 -5.93 11.09 10.73
CA ILE A 239 -6.69 11.04 9.46
C ILE A 239 -8.19 10.87 9.74
N LEU A 240 -8.57 10.02 10.70
CA LEU A 240 -9.97 9.83 11.11
C LEU A 240 -10.57 11.12 11.69
N ALA A 241 -9.81 11.83 12.52
CA ALA A 241 -10.23 13.10 13.12
C ALA A 241 -10.44 14.19 12.07
N TRP A 242 -9.57 14.27 11.05
CA TRP A 242 -9.75 15.20 9.93
C TRP A 242 -11.00 14.90 9.08
N ALA A 243 -11.41 13.64 9.01
CA ALA A 243 -12.59 13.20 8.27
C ALA A 243 -13.91 13.28 9.07
N SER A 244 -13.90 13.91 10.26
CA SER A 244 -15.06 14.06 11.14
C SER A 244 -15.58 15.49 11.13
#